data_AF-A0AA36D232-F1
#
_entry.id   AF-A0AA36D232-F1
#
_cell.length_a   1.000
_cell.length_b   1.000
_cell.length_c   1.000
_cell.angle_alpha   90.00
_cell.angle_beta   90.00
_cell.angle_gamma   90.00
#
_symmetry.space_group_name_H-M   'P 1'
#
loop_
_entity.id
_entity.type
_entity.pdbx_description
1 polymer ?
#
loop_
_entity_poly.entity_id
_entity_poly.type
_entity_poly.pdbx_seq_one_letter_code
_entity_poly.pdbx_strand_id
1 'polypeptide(L)'
;MIGKYLPVRCAAHGKVQEIRLPSEMEVRCPNGGCDMPCPKVLSCGHQCDRKCHPVDDHKEYQCQVTVEKACPRSKHIATKICSEDFGQCGRMLLRNMPCGHIADFACHLADESLQCRAPCDRPLACGHYDCKKLCHQACSICTREVFLPFPRCPFNHQATVHCRFRAEFEEERPNCQHPCPELLSCGHHCTEVCGDACTFQCIEAVDHQCPGCGQRMEKPCFEEPDDVRCDLCTYMTSS
;
A
#
# COMPACT_ATOMS: atom_id res chain seq x y z
N MET A 1 53.53 62.41 28.51
CA MET A 1 52.47 62.70 27.52
C MET A 1 51.85 61.37 27.10
N ILE A 2 50.64 61.06 27.58
CA ILE A 2 49.89 59.88 27.14
C ILE A 2 49.12 60.32 25.88
N GLY A 3 49.33 59.67 24.75
CA GLY A 3 48.70 60.03 23.48
C GLY A 3 47.16 59.92 23.55
N LYS A 4 46.46 60.73 22.74
CA LYS A 4 44.97 60.75 22.66
C LYS A 4 44.35 59.47 22.09
N TYR A 5 45.20 58.55 21.61
CA TYR A 5 44.82 57.28 21.00
C TYR A 5 45.99 56.30 21.10
N LEU A 6 45.69 55.00 21.00
CA LEU A 6 46.66 53.91 20.94
C LEU A 6 46.83 53.46 19.48
N PRO A 7 48.00 53.69 18.85
CA PRO A 7 48.27 53.16 17.52
C PRO A 7 48.61 51.66 17.59
N VAL A 8 47.85 50.84 16.86
CA VAL A 8 48.07 49.39 16.77
C VAL A 8 48.39 49.03 15.32
N ARG A 9 49.55 48.40 15.10
CA ARG A 9 49.97 47.91 13.77
C ARG A 9 49.75 46.41 13.68
N CYS A 10 49.00 45.97 12.67
CA CYS A 10 48.85 44.55 12.38
C CYS A 10 50.16 43.96 11.84
N ALA A 11 50.66 42.89 12.46
CA ALA A 11 51.88 42.20 12.04
C ALA A 11 51.76 41.55 10.65
N ALA A 12 50.57 41.04 10.29
CA ALA A 12 50.35 40.33 9.03
C ALA A 12 50.12 41.25 7.83
N HIS A 13 49.34 42.33 8.01
CA HIS A 13 48.95 43.24 6.91
C HIS A 13 49.66 44.60 6.94
N GLY A 14 50.40 44.91 8.01
CA GLY A 14 51.02 46.23 8.18
C GLY A 14 50.05 47.40 8.43
N LYS A 15 48.73 47.16 8.41
CA LYS A 15 47.68 48.16 8.65
C LYS A 15 47.82 48.76 10.05
N VAL A 16 47.91 50.09 10.13
CA VAL A 16 47.93 50.86 11.38
C VAL A 16 46.52 51.36 11.68
N GLN A 17 46.06 51.16 12.91
CA GLN A 17 44.75 51.58 13.37
C GLN A 17 44.89 52.40 14.65
N GLU A 18 44.12 53.47 14.77
CA GLU A 18 44.11 54.35 15.94
C GLU A 18 42.90 54.03 16.81
N ILE A 19 43.14 53.49 18.01
CA ILE A 19 42.09 53.13 18.97
C ILE A 19 41.97 54.27 19.99
N ARG A 20 40.81 54.91 20.06
CA ARG A 20 40.55 56.02 20.98
C ARG A 20 39.85 55.54 22.25
N LEU A 21 38.98 54.54 22.12
CA LEU A 21 38.20 53.98 23.23
C LEU A 21 38.42 52.46 23.34
N PRO A 22 38.39 51.88 24.55
CA PRO A 22 38.49 50.43 24.73
C PRO A 22 37.42 49.63 23.95
N SER A 23 36.21 50.19 23.81
CA SER A 23 35.12 49.56 23.04
C SER A 23 35.42 49.42 21.54
N GLU A 24 36.33 50.23 20.99
CA GLU A 24 36.72 50.15 19.58
C GLU A 24 37.69 48.98 19.30
N MET A 25 38.27 48.38 20.35
CA MET A 25 39.23 47.28 20.22
C MET A 25 38.62 46.04 19.57
N GLU A 26 37.37 45.68 19.89
CA GLU A 26 36.71 44.49 19.33
C GLU A 26 36.41 44.64 17.83
N VAL A 27 36.18 45.87 17.37
CA VAL A 27 35.83 46.17 15.96
C VAL A 27 37.08 46.37 15.11
N ARG A 28 38.07 47.11 15.63
CA ARG A 28 39.31 47.46 14.91
C ARG A 28 40.37 46.37 15.04
N CYS A 29 40.45 45.71 16.19
CA CYS A 29 41.41 44.66 16.47
C CYS A 29 40.76 43.32 16.85
N PRO A 30 39.81 42.80 16.05
CA PRO A 30 39.13 41.56 16.36
C PRO A 30 40.14 40.41 16.48
N ASN A 31 40.00 39.58 17.52
CA ASN A 31 40.88 38.44 17.79
C ASN A 31 42.39 38.78 17.86
N GLY A 32 42.75 40.04 18.08
CA GLY A 32 44.14 40.52 18.16
C GLY A 32 44.82 40.82 16.81
N GLY A 33 44.13 40.71 15.67
CA GLY A 33 44.62 41.15 14.36
C GLY A 33 43.74 42.27 13.78
N CYS A 34 43.95 42.69 12.52
CA CYS A 34 43.11 43.75 11.94
C CYS A 34 41.76 43.22 11.43
N ASP A 35 40.89 44.15 11.02
CA ASP A 35 39.57 43.92 10.44
C ASP A 35 39.56 43.26 9.04
N MET A 36 40.72 43.11 8.39
CA MET A 36 40.87 42.46 7.08
C MET A 36 40.72 40.93 7.18
N PRO A 37 40.29 40.22 6.11
CA PRO A 37 40.28 38.76 6.09
C PRO A 37 41.69 38.20 6.31
N CYS A 38 41.78 37.03 6.96
CA CYS A 38 43.07 36.36 7.13
C CYS A 38 43.66 35.97 5.75
N PRO A 39 44.93 36.26 5.45
CA PRO A 39 45.52 35.97 4.15
C PRO A 39 46.01 34.52 4.03
N LYS A 40 45.91 33.73 5.11
CA LYS A 40 46.37 32.34 5.14
C LYS A 40 45.38 31.42 4.44
N VAL A 41 45.94 30.47 3.68
CA VAL A 41 45.22 29.38 3.04
C VAL A 41 45.36 28.13 3.93
N LEU A 42 44.22 27.50 4.22
CA LEU A 42 44.14 26.27 5.01
C LEU A 42 44.65 25.07 4.21
N SER A 43 44.93 23.96 4.88
CA SER A 43 45.36 22.71 4.24
C SER A 43 44.35 22.17 3.21
N CYS A 44 43.06 22.47 3.38
CA CYS A 44 42.01 22.14 2.41
C CYS A 44 42.00 23.03 1.15
N GLY A 45 42.89 24.03 1.06
CA GLY A 45 42.99 24.96 -0.07
C GLY A 45 42.08 26.19 0.01
N HIS A 46 41.17 26.26 0.98
CA HIS A 46 40.32 27.43 1.20
C HIS A 46 41.05 28.53 1.99
N GLN A 47 40.75 29.78 1.69
CA GLN A 47 41.17 30.91 2.52
C GLN A 47 40.49 30.83 3.89
N CYS A 48 41.24 31.14 4.96
CA CYS A 48 40.68 31.25 6.30
C CYS A 48 39.54 32.29 6.32
N ASP A 49 38.35 31.86 6.74
CA ASP A 49 37.12 32.65 6.77
C ASP A 49 37.04 33.59 7.98
N ARG A 50 38.02 33.52 8.89
CA ARG A 50 38.17 34.43 10.02
C ARG A 50 38.85 35.73 9.60
N LYS A 51 38.57 36.80 10.35
CA LYS A 51 39.35 38.04 10.29
C LYS A 51 40.78 37.79 10.74
N CYS A 52 41.71 38.64 10.30
CA CYS A 52 43.13 38.54 10.63
C CYS A 52 43.33 38.31 12.13
N HIS A 53 44.14 37.32 12.47
CA HIS A 53 44.45 36.97 13.85
C HIS A 53 45.95 36.64 13.99
N PRO A 54 46.57 36.91 15.15
CA PRO A 54 48.01 36.70 15.37
C PRO A 54 48.33 35.27 15.80
N VAL A 55 47.35 34.55 16.38
CA VAL A 55 47.50 33.16 16.81
C VAL A 55 47.46 32.25 15.58
N ASP A 56 48.43 31.36 15.44
CA ASP A 56 48.46 30.42 14.31
C ASP A 56 47.81 29.07 14.67
N ASP A 57 46.49 29.04 14.79
CA ASP A 57 45.68 27.84 15.08
C ASP A 57 45.18 27.13 13.80
N HIS A 58 45.62 27.55 12.62
CA HIS A 58 45.17 27.04 11.31
C HIS A 58 45.39 25.53 11.10
N LYS A 59 46.22 24.88 11.92
CA LYS A 59 46.44 23.42 11.89
C LYS A 59 45.27 22.64 12.51
N GLU A 60 44.68 23.18 13.56
CA GLU A 60 43.56 22.55 14.28
C GLU A 60 42.20 23.11 13.83
N TYR A 61 42.22 24.27 13.15
CA TYR A 61 41.02 24.92 12.65
C TYR A 61 40.29 24.08 11.59
N GLN A 62 39.00 23.84 11.85
CA GLN A 62 38.08 23.20 10.90
C GLN A 62 37.43 24.25 10.01
N CYS A 63 37.76 24.21 8.71
CA CYS A 63 37.22 25.08 7.68
C CYS A 63 35.68 25.06 7.66
N GLN A 64 35.06 26.22 7.86
CA GLN A 64 33.60 26.40 7.85
C GLN A 64 33.04 26.82 6.47
N VAL A 65 33.90 26.92 5.45
CA VAL A 65 33.46 27.26 4.08
C VAL A 65 32.49 26.19 3.58
N THR A 66 31.35 26.64 3.09
CA THR A 66 30.33 25.77 2.49
C THR A 66 30.73 25.43 1.05
N VAL A 67 30.72 24.15 0.72
CA VAL A 67 31.14 23.62 -0.58
C VAL A 67 30.16 22.57 -1.09
N GLU A 68 30.11 22.39 -2.41
CA GLU A 68 29.41 21.27 -3.03
C GLU A 68 30.31 20.03 -3.03
N LYS A 69 29.87 18.97 -2.35
CA LYS A 69 30.59 17.70 -2.30
C LYS A 69 29.77 16.60 -2.97
N ALA A 70 30.44 15.66 -3.63
CA ALA A 70 29.82 14.44 -4.10
C ALA A 70 29.79 13.38 -2.99
N CYS A 71 28.60 12.82 -2.72
CA CYS A 71 28.46 11.75 -1.74
C CYS A 71 29.32 10.54 -2.13
N PRO A 72 30.18 10.00 -1.25
CA PRO A 72 31.08 8.90 -1.60
C PRO A 72 30.35 7.67 -2.15
N ARG A 73 29.15 7.37 -1.60
CA ARG A 73 28.36 6.17 -1.92
C ARG A 73 27.59 6.27 -3.23
N SER A 74 26.87 7.37 -3.46
CA SER A 74 25.95 7.51 -4.60
C SER A 74 26.29 8.65 -5.56
N LYS A 75 27.38 9.37 -5.30
CA LYS A 75 27.90 10.49 -6.11
C LYS A 75 26.95 11.67 -6.31
N HIS A 76 25.81 11.68 -5.63
CA HIS A 76 24.92 12.84 -5.65
C HIS A 76 25.61 14.06 -5.02
N ILE A 77 25.29 15.24 -5.52
CA ILE A 77 25.86 16.49 -5.00
C ILE A 77 25.05 16.98 -3.80
N ALA A 78 25.75 17.37 -2.74
CA ALA A 78 25.17 17.98 -1.55
C ALA A 78 26.05 19.14 -1.06
N THR A 79 25.40 20.18 -0.57
CA THR A 79 26.05 21.35 0.04
C THR A 79 26.43 21.02 1.49
N LYS A 80 27.72 21.07 1.82
CA LYS A 80 28.29 20.68 3.12
C LYS A 80 29.42 21.61 3.53
N ILE A 81 29.72 21.66 4.82
CA ILE A 81 30.91 22.38 5.31
C ILE A 81 32.18 21.63 4.86
N CYS A 82 33.24 22.36 4.49
CA CYS A 82 34.48 21.79 3.96
C CYS A 82 35.12 20.76 4.91
N SER A 83 35.10 21.01 6.22
CA SER A 83 35.61 20.06 7.21
C SER A 83 34.60 18.99 7.67
N GLU A 84 33.36 19.01 7.18
CA GLU A 84 32.32 18.05 7.56
C GLU A 84 32.33 16.83 6.63
N ASP A 85 32.30 15.63 7.23
CA ASP A 85 32.10 14.37 6.53
C ASP A 85 30.63 14.12 6.19
N PHE A 86 30.36 13.24 5.22
CA PHE A 86 28.97 12.91 4.84
C PHE A 86 28.20 12.14 5.92
N GLY A 87 28.89 11.40 6.78
CA GLY A 87 28.28 10.55 7.80
C GLY A 87 27.17 9.65 7.25
N GLN A 88 26.07 9.54 8.00
CA GLN A 88 24.84 8.88 7.55
C GLN A 88 24.03 9.82 6.65
N CYS A 89 24.26 9.72 5.34
CA CYS A 89 23.52 10.52 4.37
C CYS A 89 22.02 10.15 4.34
N GLY A 90 21.17 11.07 4.79
CA GLY A 90 19.70 10.92 4.81
C GLY A 90 18.99 11.25 3.50
N ARG A 91 19.71 11.60 2.42
CA ARG A 91 19.10 11.92 1.13
C ARG A 91 18.39 10.68 0.57
N MET A 92 17.12 10.83 0.21
CA MET A 92 16.35 9.79 -0.48
C MET A 92 16.74 9.72 -1.95
N LEU A 93 17.04 8.52 -2.43
CA LEU A 93 17.43 8.24 -3.81
C LEU A 93 16.54 7.15 -4.38
N LEU A 94 16.06 7.37 -5.61
CA LEU A 94 15.35 6.34 -6.36
C LEU A 94 16.34 5.29 -6.86
N ARG A 95 16.00 4.00 -6.67
CA ARG A 95 16.77 2.87 -7.15
C ARG A 95 15.85 1.85 -7.81
N ASN A 96 16.38 1.17 -8.83
CA ASN A 96 15.76 -0.04 -9.38
C ASN A 96 16.06 -1.21 -8.45
N MET A 97 15.00 -1.86 -7.98
CA MET A 97 15.11 -3.06 -7.17
C MET A 97 15.29 -4.30 -8.07
N PRO A 98 15.90 -5.39 -7.56
CA PRO A 98 16.02 -6.65 -8.31
C PRO A 98 14.67 -7.24 -8.75
N CYS A 99 13.58 -6.89 -8.05
CA CYS A 99 12.21 -7.27 -8.43
C CYS A 99 11.64 -6.42 -9.58
N GLY A 100 12.36 -5.43 -10.10
CA GLY A 100 11.93 -4.54 -11.18
C GLY A 100 11.23 -3.26 -10.71
N HIS A 101 10.82 -3.16 -9.45
CA HIS A 101 10.20 -1.95 -8.90
C HIS A 101 11.21 -0.84 -8.69
N ILE A 102 10.75 0.40 -8.86
CA ILE A 102 11.49 1.60 -8.46
C ILE A 102 11.03 1.98 -7.06
N ALA A 103 11.98 2.17 -6.14
CA ALA A 103 11.69 2.62 -4.78
C ALA A 103 12.74 3.62 -4.29
N ASP A 104 12.33 4.52 -3.40
CA ASP A 104 13.20 5.50 -2.76
C ASP A 104 13.78 4.96 -1.45
N PHE A 105 15.09 5.16 -1.27
CA PHE A 105 15.80 4.76 -0.06
C PHE A 105 16.79 5.82 0.38
N ALA A 106 17.00 5.92 1.68
CA ALA A 106 18.03 6.79 2.23
C ALA A 106 19.41 6.33 1.76
N CYS A 107 20.23 7.28 1.32
CA CYS A 107 21.52 7.00 0.69
C CYS A 107 22.44 6.11 1.53
N HIS A 108 22.45 6.30 2.86
CA HIS A 108 23.28 5.54 3.78
C HIS A 108 22.93 4.05 3.87
N LEU A 109 21.73 3.63 3.45
CA LEU A 109 21.32 2.23 3.51
C LEU A 109 22.10 1.36 2.52
N ALA A 110 22.60 0.21 3.00
CA ALA A 110 23.26 -0.82 2.22
C ALA A 110 22.24 -1.58 1.35
N ASP A 111 22.67 -2.06 0.18
CA ASP A 111 21.78 -2.68 -0.82
C ASP A 111 21.12 -3.97 -0.30
N GLU A 112 21.83 -4.73 0.54
CA GLU A 112 21.33 -5.97 1.17
C GLU A 112 20.20 -5.73 2.17
N SER A 113 20.13 -4.52 2.75
CA SER A 113 19.10 -4.14 3.70
C SER A 113 17.84 -3.58 3.02
N LEU A 114 17.86 -3.41 1.69
CA LEU A 114 16.75 -2.81 0.97
C LEU A 114 15.65 -3.85 0.71
N GLN A 115 14.48 -3.60 1.28
CA GLN A 115 13.29 -4.40 1.03
C GLN A 115 12.29 -3.60 0.20
N CYS A 116 11.84 -4.18 -0.92
CA CYS A 116 10.84 -3.54 -1.77
C CYS A 116 9.48 -3.47 -1.03
N ARG A 117 8.98 -2.25 -0.85
CA ARG A 117 7.67 -1.96 -0.22
C ARG A 117 6.59 -1.59 -1.24
N ALA A 118 6.86 -1.74 -2.53
CA ALA A 118 5.83 -1.63 -3.54
C ALA A 118 4.77 -2.74 -3.35
N PRO A 119 3.50 -2.50 -3.75
CA PRO A 119 2.50 -3.55 -3.87
C PRO A 119 2.99 -4.70 -4.73
N CYS A 120 2.73 -5.94 -4.31
CA CYS A 120 3.13 -7.11 -5.09
C CYS A 120 2.31 -7.22 -6.39
N ASP A 121 3.00 -7.30 -7.51
CA ASP A 121 2.46 -7.48 -8.87
C ASP A 121 2.77 -8.86 -9.46
N ARG A 122 3.40 -9.74 -8.68
CA ARG A 122 3.69 -11.13 -9.09
C ARG A 122 2.40 -11.95 -9.20
N PRO A 123 2.25 -12.79 -10.24
CA PRO A 123 1.15 -13.72 -10.34
C PRO A 123 1.21 -14.77 -9.23
N LEU A 124 0.05 -15.13 -8.67
CA LEU A 124 -0.09 -16.26 -7.76
C LEU A 124 0.01 -17.58 -8.55
N ALA A 125 0.20 -18.72 -7.87
CA ALA A 125 0.31 -20.03 -8.51
C ALA A 125 -0.92 -20.39 -9.38
N CYS A 126 -2.09 -19.84 -9.07
CA CYS A 126 -3.30 -19.99 -9.88
C CYS A 126 -3.36 -19.07 -11.12
N GLY A 127 -2.34 -18.21 -11.33
CA GLY A 127 -2.28 -17.23 -12.42
C GLY A 127 -2.93 -15.87 -12.12
N HIS A 128 -3.66 -15.72 -11.01
CA HIS A 128 -4.30 -14.46 -10.64
C HIS A 128 -3.33 -13.42 -10.06
N TYR A 129 -3.65 -12.14 -10.26
CA TYR A 129 -2.89 -10.96 -9.78
C TYR A 129 -3.56 -10.31 -8.55
N ASP A 130 -3.89 -11.14 -7.55
CA ASP A 130 -4.69 -10.72 -6.39
C ASP A 130 -3.90 -10.69 -5.07
N CYS A 131 -2.57 -10.72 -5.14
CA CYS A 131 -1.72 -10.62 -3.96
C CYS A 131 -1.89 -9.24 -3.29
N LYS A 132 -2.25 -9.22 -2.00
CA LYS A 132 -2.43 -7.97 -1.22
C LYS A 132 -1.21 -7.64 -0.34
N LYS A 133 -0.11 -8.36 -0.51
CA LYS A 133 1.12 -8.20 0.27
C LYS A 133 2.11 -7.27 -0.44
N LEU A 134 3.16 -6.89 0.29
CA LEU A 134 4.29 -6.14 -0.26
C LEU A 134 5.23 -7.06 -1.05
N CYS A 135 5.97 -6.50 -2.01
CA CYS A 135 6.83 -7.29 -2.90
C CYS A 135 7.90 -8.13 -2.15
N HIS A 136 8.49 -7.61 -1.07
CA HIS A 136 9.48 -8.37 -0.29
C HIS A 136 8.88 -9.54 0.51
N GLN A 137 7.55 -9.59 0.66
CA GLN A 137 6.88 -10.63 1.43
C GLN A 137 6.57 -11.84 0.56
N ALA A 138 6.49 -13.02 1.18
CA ALA A 138 5.99 -14.22 0.51
C ALA A 138 4.50 -14.06 0.19
N CYS A 139 4.14 -14.32 -1.08
CA CYS A 139 2.76 -14.22 -1.57
C CYS A 139 1.80 -15.11 -0.78
N SER A 140 0.56 -14.66 -0.62
CA SER A 140 -0.52 -15.47 -0.05
C SER A 140 -1.16 -16.38 -1.10
N ILE A 141 -1.93 -17.36 -0.65
CA ILE A 141 -2.86 -18.10 -1.52
C ILE A 141 -3.96 -17.16 -2.04
N CYS A 142 -4.56 -17.53 -3.17
CA CYS A 142 -5.62 -16.74 -3.80
C CYS A 142 -6.96 -16.93 -3.08
N THR A 143 -7.58 -15.82 -2.66
CA THR A 143 -8.91 -15.80 -2.02
C THR A 143 -9.96 -15.14 -2.90
N ARG A 144 -9.65 -14.90 -4.18
CA ARG A 144 -10.63 -14.35 -5.14
C ARG A 144 -11.78 -15.33 -5.34
N GLU A 145 -12.99 -14.80 -5.41
CA GLU A 145 -14.17 -15.57 -5.80
C GLU A 145 -14.13 -15.87 -7.31
N VAL A 146 -14.39 -17.12 -7.64
CA VAL A 146 -14.52 -17.64 -8.99
C VAL A 146 -15.86 -18.35 -9.12
N PHE A 147 -16.42 -18.32 -10.31
CA PHE A 147 -17.70 -18.94 -10.62
C PHE A 147 -17.44 -20.27 -11.32
N LEU A 148 -17.88 -21.37 -10.72
CA LEU A 148 -17.71 -22.71 -11.27
C LEU A 148 -19.08 -23.31 -11.57
N PRO A 149 -19.30 -23.92 -12.76
CA PRO A 149 -20.56 -24.58 -13.07
C PRO A 149 -20.73 -25.84 -12.23
N PHE A 150 -21.95 -26.13 -11.80
CA PHE A 150 -22.28 -27.40 -11.16
C PHE A 150 -22.21 -28.54 -12.21
N PRO A 151 -21.37 -29.58 -12.03
CA PRO A 151 -21.09 -30.56 -13.10
C PRO A 151 -22.27 -31.37 -13.61
N ARG A 152 -23.36 -31.46 -12.83
CA ARG A 152 -24.58 -32.21 -13.16
C ARG A 152 -25.80 -31.31 -13.36
N CYS A 153 -25.60 -29.99 -13.39
CA CYS A 153 -26.70 -29.05 -13.54
C CYS A 153 -27.05 -28.88 -15.02
N PRO A 154 -28.24 -29.29 -15.48
CA PRO A 154 -28.65 -29.13 -16.88
C PRO A 154 -28.84 -27.67 -17.27
N PHE A 155 -29.08 -26.78 -16.29
CA PHE A 155 -29.30 -25.34 -16.49
C PHE A 155 -28.05 -24.49 -16.29
N ASN A 156 -26.87 -25.12 -16.13
CA ASN A 156 -25.57 -24.44 -16.00
C ASN A 156 -25.54 -23.37 -14.89
N HIS A 157 -26.24 -23.61 -13.78
CA HIS A 157 -26.09 -22.82 -12.57
C HIS A 157 -24.64 -22.88 -12.07
N GLN A 158 -24.20 -21.82 -11.40
CA GLN A 158 -22.81 -21.65 -10.96
C GLN A 158 -22.75 -21.47 -9.45
N ALA A 159 -21.76 -22.11 -8.83
CA ALA A 159 -21.37 -21.84 -7.46
C ALA A 159 -20.36 -20.69 -7.41
N THR A 160 -20.48 -19.84 -6.39
CA THR A 160 -19.43 -18.87 -6.05
C THR A 160 -18.50 -19.53 -5.05
N VAL A 161 -17.24 -19.76 -5.45
CA VAL A 161 -16.23 -20.39 -4.59
C VAL A 161 -14.96 -19.57 -4.57
N HIS A 162 -14.17 -19.63 -3.49
CA HIS A 162 -12.84 -19.03 -3.52
C HIS A 162 -11.89 -19.88 -4.37
N CYS A 163 -11.01 -19.24 -5.15
CA CYS A 163 -10.06 -19.89 -6.05
C CYS A 163 -9.21 -20.98 -5.38
N ARG A 164 -8.85 -20.80 -4.10
CA ARG A 164 -8.14 -21.83 -3.32
C ARG A 164 -8.88 -23.17 -3.21
N PHE A 165 -10.21 -23.15 -3.24
CA PHE A 165 -11.08 -24.32 -3.13
C PHE A 165 -11.55 -24.84 -4.50
N ARG A 166 -10.96 -24.34 -5.59
CA ARG A 166 -11.33 -24.79 -6.95
C ARG A 166 -11.11 -26.28 -7.16
N ALA A 167 -9.94 -26.79 -6.76
CA ALA A 167 -9.61 -28.20 -6.92
C ALA A 167 -10.55 -29.09 -6.09
N GLU A 168 -10.81 -28.71 -4.84
CA GLU A 168 -11.77 -29.39 -3.95
C GLU A 168 -13.18 -29.43 -4.57
N PHE A 169 -13.66 -28.32 -5.13
CA PHE A 169 -14.95 -28.28 -5.82
C PHE A 169 -15.01 -29.21 -7.06
N GLU A 170 -13.92 -29.25 -7.84
CA GLU A 170 -13.81 -30.11 -9.03
C GLU A 170 -13.77 -31.61 -8.65
N GLU A 171 -13.16 -31.96 -7.52
CA GLU A 171 -13.08 -33.33 -6.99
C GLU A 171 -14.39 -33.81 -6.35
N GLU A 172 -15.01 -32.98 -5.50
CA GLU A 172 -16.26 -33.33 -4.81
C GLU A 172 -17.47 -33.40 -5.74
N ARG A 173 -17.44 -32.64 -6.85
CA ARG A 173 -18.52 -32.54 -7.84
C ARG A 173 -19.90 -32.33 -7.18
N PRO A 174 -20.09 -31.23 -6.44
CA PRO A 174 -21.31 -30.99 -5.68
C PRO A 174 -22.55 -30.85 -6.59
N ASN A 175 -23.70 -31.19 -6.04
CA ASN A 175 -24.99 -31.01 -6.71
C ASN A 175 -25.43 -29.54 -6.65
N CYS A 176 -26.24 -29.13 -7.61
CA CYS A 176 -26.85 -27.80 -7.61
C CYS A 176 -27.89 -27.71 -6.48
N GLN A 177 -28.06 -26.53 -5.90
CA GLN A 177 -29.08 -26.26 -4.86
C GLN A 177 -30.10 -25.20 -5.31
N HIS A 178 -30.06 -24.78 -6.58
CA HIS A 178 -31.07 -23.88 -7.12
C HIS A 178 -32.40 -24.62 -7.32
N PRO A 179 -33.55 -23.93 -7.21
CA PRO A 179 -34.84 -24.51 -7.57
C PRO A 179 -34.86 -24.93 -9.05
N CYS A 180 -35.59 -26.00 -9.36
CA CYS A 180 -35.75 -26.45 -10.73
C CYS A 180 -36.54 -25.40 -11.55
N PRO A 181 -36.02 -24.92 -12.70
CA PRO A 181 -36.72 -23.92 -13.51
C PRO A 181 -37.80 -24.50 -14.43
N GLU A 182 -37.97 -25.83 -14.48
CA GLU A 182 -38.99 -26.49 -15.31
C GLU A 182 -40.42 -26.17 -14.85
N LEU A 183 -41.34 -26.17 -15.82
CA LEU A 183 -42.78 -26.01 -15.60
C LEU A 183 -43.48 -27.36 -15.72
N LEU A 184 -44.38 -27.63 -14.78
CA LEU A 184 -45.27 -28.79 -14.81
C LEU A 184 -46.36 -28.60 -15.88
N SER A 185 -47.07 -29.67 -16.23
CA SER A 185 -48.16 -29.62 -17.23
C SER A 185 -49.31 -28.67 -16.86
N CYS A 186 -49.50 -28.41 -15.56
CA CYS A 186 -50.46 -27.42 -15.05
C CYS A 186 -49.96 -25.96 -15.18
N GLY A 187 -48.71 -25.74 -15.57
CA GLY A 187 -48.09 -24.42 -15.70
C GLY A 187 -47.41 -23.89 -14.43
N HIS A 188 -47.47 -24.61 -13.31
CA HIS A 188 -46.73 -24.26 -12.09
C HIS A 188 -45.27 -24.71 -12.13
N HIS A 189 -44.41 -24.11 -11.30
CA HIS A 189 -43.00 -24.46 -11.20
C HIS A 189 -42.78 -25.80 -10.49
N CYS A 190 -41.77 -26.55 -10.94
CA CYS A 190 -41.31 -27.74 -10.24
C CYS A 190 -40.75 -27.36 -8.86
N THR A 191 -41.13 -28.11 -7.82
CA THR A 191 -40.70 -27.88 -6.44
C THR A 191 -39.39 -28.58 -6.07
N GLU A 192 -38.85 -29.38 -6.99
CA GLU A 192 -37.61 -30.12 -6.79
C GLU A 192 -36.36 -29.24 -6.98
N VAL A 193 -35.23 -29.74 -6.50
CA VAL A 193 -33.93 -29.10 -6.71
C VAL A 193 -33.43 -29.35 -8.14
N CYS A 194 -32.79 -28.36 -8.73
CA CYS A 194 -32.22 -28.44 -10.06
C CYS A 194 -31.23 -29.61 -10.20
N GLY A 195 -31.51 -30.53 -11.12
CA GLY A 195 -30.66 -31.70 -11.40
C GLY A 195 -31.20 -33.00 -10.78
N ASP A 196 -32.16 -32.91 -9.87
CA ASP A 196 -32.93 -34.06 -9.41
C ASP A 196 -34.09 -34.37 -10.37
N ALA A 197 -34.69 -35.53 -10.22
CA ALA A 197 -35.85 -35.94 -11.03
C ALA A 197 -37.05 -35.03 -10.69
N CYS A 198 -37.63 -34.39 -11.71
CA CYS A 198 -38.80 -33.53 -11.52
C CYS A 198 -40.01 -34.33 -11.00
N THR A 199 -40.75 -33.74 -10.07
CA THR A 199 -42.08 -34.23 -9.69
C THR A 199 -43.09 -33.94 -10.81
N PHE A 200 -44.13 -34.75 -10.91
CA PHE A 200 -45.28 -34.49 -11.77
C PHE A 200 -46.54 -34.12 -10.96
N GLN A 201 -46.47 -34.24 -9.63
CA GLN A 201 -47.56 -33.90 -8.72
C GLN A 201 -47.32 -32.48 -8.20
N CYS A 202 -48.08 -31.54 -8.73
CA CYS A 202 -48.03 -30.15 -8.29
C CYS A 202 -48.74 -29.99 -6.94
N ILE A 203 -47.98 -29.68 -5.89
CA ILE A 203 -48.49 -29.45 -4.53
C ILE A 203 -48.83 -27.98 -4.24
N GLU A 204 -48.76 -27.10 -5.24
CA GLU A 204 -49.25 -25.72 -5.09
C GLU A 204 -50.73 -25.73 -4.75
N ALA A 205 -51.10 -24.94 -3.75
CA ALA A 205 -52.48 -24.80 -3.32
C ALA A 205 -53.26 -23.98 -4.35
N VAL A 206 -54.33 -24.56 -4.88
CA VAL A 206 -55.25 -23.90 -5.81
C VAL A 206 -56.69 -24.02 -5.30
N ASP A 207 -57.53 -23.06 -5.69
CA ASP A 207 -58.96 -23.06 -5.34
C ASP A 207 -59.72 -24.16 -6.11
N HIS A 208 -60.19 -25.17 -5.41
CA HIS A 208 -61.14 -26.16 -5.92
C HIS A 208 -62.55 -25.91 -5.38
N GLN A 209 -63.57 -26.30 -6.15
CA GLN A 209 -64.96 -26.35 -5.67
C GLN A 209 -65.34 -27.79 -5.36
N CYS A 210 -65.96 -28.02 -4.20
CA CYS A 210 -66.50 -29.33 -3.85
C CYS A 210 -67.63 -29.72 -4.81
N PRO A 211 -67.59 -30.87 -5.49
CA PRO A 211 -68.66 -31.30 -6.39
C PRO A 211 -69.99 -31.52 -5.67
N GLY A 212 -69.96 -31.92 -4.39
CA GLY A 212 -71.15 -32.25 -3.60
C GLY A 212 -71.92 -31.03 -3.08
N CYS A 213 -71.22 -29.95 -2.67
CA CYS A 213 -71.86 -28.79 -2.04
C CYS A 213 -71.49 -27.43 -2.66
N GLY A 214 -70.56 -27.38 -3.62
CA GLY A 214 -70.11 -26.16 -4.28
C GLY A 214 -69.19 -25.26 -3.44
N GLN A 215 -68.81 -25.67 -2.22
CA GLN A 215 -67.92 -24.89 -1.36
C GLN A 215 -66.49 -24.82 -1.96
N ARG A 216 -65.89 -23.63 -1.93
CA ARG A 216 -64.49 -23.40 -2.31
C ARG A 216 -63.54 -23.79 -1.19
N MET A 217 -62.41 -24.39 -1.56
CA MET A 217 -61.34 -24.74 -0.63
C MET A 217 -60.00 -24.81 -1.35
N GLU A 218 -58.91 -24.66 -0.59
CA GLU A 218 -57.56 -24.82 -1.11
C GLU A 218 -57.15 -26.29 -1.07
N LYS A 219 -56.76 -26.83 -2.23
CA LYS A 219 -56.24 -28.19 -2.39
C LYS A 219 -55.00 -28.19 -3.28
N PRO A 220 -54.15 -29.23 -3.18
CA PRO A 220 -53.03 -29.41 -4.10
C PRO A 220 -53.51 -29.49 -5.56
N CYS A 221 -52.85 -28.78 -6.46
CA CYS A 221 -53.21 -28.73 -7.89
C CYS A 221 -53.25 -30.10 -8.58
N PHE A 222 -52.53 -31.12 -8.07
CA PHE A 222 -52.58 -32.47 -8.64
C PHE A 222 -53.90 -33.21 -8.36
N GLU A 223 -54.73 -32.75 -7.42
CA GLU A 223 -56.02 -33.38 -7.12
C GLU A 223 -57.03 -33.08 -8.24
N GLU A 224 -57.66 -34.13 -8.78
CA GLU A 224 -58.70 -33.95 -9.80
C GLU A 224 -59.94 -33.28 -9.17
N PRO A 225 -60.56 -32.27 -9.82
CA PRO A 225 -61.69 -31.54 -9.25
C PRO A 225 -62.86 -32.43 -8.78
N ASP A 226 -63.07 -33.57 -9.44
CA ASP A 226 -64.14 -34.51 -9.13
C ASP A 226 -63.87 -35.35 -7.86
N ASP A 227 -62.62 -35.44 -7.41
CA ASP A 227 -62.21 -36.21 -6.24
C ASP A 227 -62.07 -35.36 -4.97
N VAL A 228 -62.05 -34.03 -5.11
CA VAL A 228 -61.96 -33.11 -3.99
C VAL A 228 -63.23 -33.18 -3.11
N ARG A 229 -63.05 -33.29 -1.79
CA ARG A 229 -64.12 -33.31 -0.79
C ARG A 229 -63.87 -32.25 0.28
N CYS A 230 -64.93 -31.57 0.73
CA CYS A 230 -64.85 -30.65 1.88
C CYS A 230 -65.12 -31.39 3.19
N ASP A 231 -64.52 -30.92 4.28
CA ASP A 231 -64.69 -31.49 5.64
C ASP A 231 -66.13 -31.37 6.17
N LEU A 232 -66.96 -30.57 5.50
CA LEU A 232 -68.35 -30.31 5.86
C LEU A 232 -69.35 -31.16 5.06
N CYS A 233 -68.88 -31.92 4.05
CA CYS A 233 -69.73 -32.80 3.23
C CYS A 233 -69.76 -34.21 3.83
N THR A 234 -70.71 -34.47 4.73
CA THR A 234 -70.98 -35.81 5.28
C THR A 234 -71.96 -36.65 4.43
N TYR A 235 -72.34 -36.19 3.24
CA TYR A 235 -73.33 -36.84 2.38
C TYR A 235 -72.70 -37.29 1.06
N MET A 236 -72.27 -38.56 1.00
CA MET A 236 -72.82 -39.62 0.14
C MET A 236 -72.04 -40.92 0.41
N THR A 237 -72.59 -41.78 1.25
CA THR A 237 -72.44 -43.24 1.04
C THR A 237 -73.41 -43.67 -0.07
N SER A 238 -73.09 -44.79 -0.73
CA SER A 238 -73.80 -45.53 -1.81
C SER A 238 -73.63 -44.99 -3.23
N SER A 239 -73.16 -45.78 -4.21
CA SER A 239 -73.41 -47.21 -4.47
C SER A 239 -72.17 -47.98 -4.93
#